data_AF-A0A938BHV5-F1
#
_entry.id   AF-A0A938BHV5-F1
#
_cell.length_a   1.000
_cell.length_b   1.000
_cell.length_c   1.000
_cell.angle_alpha   90.00
_cell.angle_beta   90.00
_cell.angle_gamma   90.00
#
_symmetry.space_group_name_H-M   'P 1'
#
loop_
_entity.id
_entity.type
_entity.pdbx_description
1 polymer ?
#
loop_
_entity_poly.entity_id
_entity_poly.type
_entity_poly.pdbx_seq_one_letter_code
_entity_poly.pdbx_strand_id
1 'polypeptide(L)'
;MVLIYPEFNADLVFLWARENENRITVLCPAMPMVTKCLGRIMRELHQGKTILAWGDPRCIDNLRRRLEASGIATYTYEPEDAMRPVAP
;
A
#
# COMPACT_ATOMS: atom_id res chain seq x y z
N MET A 1 -4.94 -5.09 -6.31
CA MET A 1 -5.11 -3.61 -6.27
C MET A 1 -4.01 -3.02 -5.39
N VAL A 2 -3.43 -1.86 -5.76
CA VAL A 2 -2.41 -1.18 -4.94
C VAL A 2 -2.90 0.21 -4.53
N LEU A 3 -3.01 0.42 -3.22
CA LEU A 3 -3.31 1.69 -2.57
C LEU A 3 -2.00 2.32 -2.08
N ILE A 4 -1.87 3.63 -2.22
CA ILE A 4 -0.69 4.41 -1.87
C ILE A 4 -1.04 5.38 -0.74
N TYR A 5 -0.38 5.25 0.40
CA TYR A 5 -0.53 6.12 1.56
C TYR A 5 0.81 6.75 1.93
N PRO A 6 1.12 7.96 1.44
CA PRO A 6 2.42 8.62 1.67
C PRO A 6 2.55 9.24 3.07
N GLU A 7 1.85 8.69 4.06
CA GLU A 7 1.89 9.15 5.45
C GLU A 7 2.37 8.01 6.37
N PHE A 8 2.85 8.40 7.55
CA PHE A 8 3.46 7.49 8.53
C PHE A 8 2.54 7.27 9.74
N ASN A 9 1.22 7.23 9.54
CA ASN A 9 0.27 6.91 10.61
C ASN A 9 0.04 5.40 10.69
N ALA A 10 0.68 4.76 11.68
CA ALA A 10 0.61 3.32 11.86
C ALA A 10 -0.81 2.82 12.26
N ASP A 11 -1.57 3.61 13.02
CA ASP A 11 -2.90 3.20 13.49
C ASP A 11 -3.87 3.02 12.32
N LEU A 12 -3.85 3.94 11.35
CA LEU A 12 -4.68 3.85 10.14
C LEU A 12 -4.30 2.66 9.26
N VAL A 13 -3.00 2.36 9.16
CA VAL A 13 -2.49 1.21 8.42
C VAL A 13 -2.92 -0.10 9.07
N PHE A 14 -2.84 -0.19 10.40
CA PHE A 14 -3.24 -1.37 11.14
C PHE A 14 -4.75 -1.58 11.10
N LEU A 15 -5.55 -0.52 11.24
CA LEU A 15 -7.01 -0.58 11.09
C LEU A 15 -7.41 -1.12 9.71
N TRP A 16 -6.79 -0.63 8.65
CA TRP A 16 -7.07 -1.10 7.28
C TRP A 16 -6.80 -2.60 7.11
N ALA A 17 -5.76 -3.13 7.76
CA ALA A 17 -5.34 -4.52 7.67
C ALA A 17 -6.10 -5.48 8.60
N ARG A 18 -6.72 -4.98 9.68
CA ARG A 18 -7.18 -5.78 10.84
C ARG A 18 -8.19 -6.89 10.52
N GLU A 19 -8.98 -6.73 9.47
CA GLU A 19 -10.20 -7.54 9.26
C GLU A 19 -10.25 -8.24 7.90
N ASN A 20 -9.12 -8.30 7.18
CA ASN A 20 -9.09 -8.92 5.86
C ASN A 20 -7.71 -9.55 5.57
N GLU A 21 -7.64 -10.88 5.59
CA GLU A 21 -6.43 -11.65 5.28
C GLU A 21 -5.92 -11.46 3.83
N ASN A 22 -6.74 -10.87 2.96
CA ASN A 22 -6.36 -10.50 1.60
C ASN A 22 -5.81 -9.07 1.52
N ARG A 23 -5.76 -8.32 2.62
CA ARG A 23 -5.14 -6.99 2.72
C ARG A 23 -3.74 -7.11 3.30
N ILE A 24 -2.75 -6.63 2.56
CA ILE A 24 -1.33 -6.66 2.96
C ILE A 24 -0.78 -5.23 2.98
N THR A 25 -0.07 -4.88 4.04
CA THR A 25 0.61 -3.58 4.13
C THR A 25 2.08 -3.73 3.74
N VAL A 26 2.62 -2.81 2.97
CA VAL A 26 4.03 -2.77 2.57
C VAL A 26 4.63 -1.43 2.99
N LEU A 27 5.44 -1.45 4.04
CA LEU A 27 6.21 -0.29 4.48
C LEU A 27 7.44 -0.08 3.58
N CYS A 28 7.58 1.11 3.00
CA CYS A 28 8.74 1.56 2.22
C CYS A 28 9.44 2.71 2.97
N PRO A 29 10.37 2.41 3.89
CA PRO A 29 10.91 3.41 4.80
C PRO A 29 12.10 4.19 4.23
N ALA A 30 12.74 3.67 3.17
CA ALA A 30 13.96 4.26 2.60
C ALA A 30 14.20 3.81 1.15
N MET A 31 14.94 4.61 0.37
CA MET A 31 15.20 4.35 -1.05
C MET A 31 15.82 2.96 -1.34
N PRO A 32 16.76 2.43 -0.54
CA PRO A 32 17.29 1.08 -0.74
C PRO A 32 16.23 -0.03 -0.63
N MET A 33 15.11 0.24 0.02
CA MET A 33 14.01 -0.71 0.18
C MET A 33 13.06 -0.74 -1.01
N VAL A 34 13.07 0.26 -1.90
CA VAL A 34 12.09 0.38 -3.00
C VAL A 34 12.06 -0.88 -3.87
N THR A 35 13.21 -1.42 -4.26
CA THR A 35 13.27 -2.65 -5.08
C THR A 35 12.69 -3.86 -4.34
N LYS A 36 12.94 -3.97 -3.03
CA LYS A 36 12.40 -5.06 -2.20
C LYS A 36 10.89 -4.92 -2.02
N CYS A 37 10.41 -3.70 -1.80
CA CYS A 37 8.98 -3.39 -1.71
C CYS A 37 8.28 -3.73 -3.03
N LEU A 38 8.84 -3.32 -4.18
CA LEU A 38 8.31 -3.66 -5.49
C LEU A 38 8.16 -5.18 -5.67
N GLY A 39 9.22 -5.95 -5.39
CA GLY A 39 9.18 -7.41 -5.49
C GLY A 39 8.13 -8.06 -4.57
N ARG A 40 7.95 -7.54 -3.34
CA ARG A 40 6.87 -7.99 -2.46
C ARG A 40 5.50 -7.68 -3.06
N ILE A 41 5.26 -6.44 -3.51
CA ILE A 41 3.99 -6.02 -4.09
C ILE A 41 3.61 -6.89 -5.29
N MET A 42 4.54 -7.14 -6.21
CA MET A 42 4.31 -7.99 -7.38
C MET A 42 3.85 -9.40 -7.00
N ARG A 43 4.53 -10.01 -6.02
CA ARG A 43 4.20 -11.36 -5.54
C ARG A 43 2.82 -11.42 -4.89
N GLU A 44 2.50 -10.46 -4.02
CA GLU A 44 1.19 -10.44 -3.34
C GLU A 44 0.05 -10.13 -4.33
N LEU A 45 0.27 -9.25 -5.31
CA LEU A 45 -0.70 -8.98 -6.37
C LEU A 45 -1.03 -10.24 -7.17
N HIS A 46 -0.01 -11.04 -7.51
CA HIS A 46 -0.19 -12.30 -8.23
C HIS A 46 -1.03 -13.31 -7.45
N GLN A 47 -1.04 -13.21 -6.11
CA GLN A 47 -1.88 -14.01 -5.22
C GLN A 47 -3.28 -13.42 -5.02
N GLY A 48 -3.66 -12.38 -5.77
CA GLY A 48 -4.96 -11.72 -5.66
C GLY A 48 -5.12 -10.81 -4.45
N LYS A 49 -4.02 -10.45 -3.77
CA LYS A 49 -4.07 -9.60 -2.58
C LYS A 49 -4.30 -8.14 -2.95
N THR A 50 -4.91 -7.41 -2.03
CA THR A 50 -4.97 -5.95 -2.02
C THR A 50 -3.85 -5.42 -1.17
N ILE A 51 -3.12 -4.42 -1.67
CA ILE A 51 -1.93 -3.89 -1.02
C ILE A 51 -2.15 -2.44 -0.62
N LEU A 52 -1.69 -2.08 0.58
CA LEU A 52 -1.48 -0.70 1.02
C LEU A 52 0.03 -0.45 1.14
N ALA A 53 0.60 0.31 0.22
CA ALA A 53 2.00 0.73 0.27
C ALA A 53 2.10 2.09 0.96
N TRP A 54 2.96 2.19 1.97
CA TRP A 54 3.07 3.37 2.82
C TRP A 54 4.50 3.60 3.31
N GLY A 55 4.83 4.79 3.81
CA GLY A 55 6.16 5.09 4.33
C GLY A 55 6.69 6.46 3.92
N ASP A 56 7.99 6.53 3.63
CA ASP A 56 8.63 7.80 3.23
C ASP A 56 8.05 8.28 1.87
N PRO A 57 7.62 9.55 1.76
CA PRO A 57 6.98 10.07 0.56
C PRO A 57 7.80 9.91 -0.72
N ARG A 58 9.13 10.12 -0.66
CA ARG A 58 10.01 10.02 -1.85
C ARG A 58 10.14 8.56 -2.30
N CYS A 59 10.23 7.65 -1.34
CA CYS A 59 10.29 6.22 -1.60
C CYS A 59 8.98 5.71 -2.21
N ILE A 60 7.85 6.18 -1.69
CA ILE A 60 6.52 5.84 -2.17
C ILE A 60 6.26 6.39 -3.58
N ASP A 61 6.66 7.62 -3.87
CA ASP A 61 6.57 8.15 -5.23
C ASP A 61 7.45 7.39 -6.21
N ASN A 62 8.65 6.98 -5.80
CA ASN A 62 9.51 6.13 -6.64
C ASN A 62 8.85 4.77 -6.91
N LEU A 63 8.26 4.17 -5.87
CA LEU A 63 7.55 2.89 -5.96
C LEU A 63 6.33 2.99 -6.87
N ARG A 64 5.52 4.04 -6.74
CA ARG A 64 4.36 4.34 -7.59
C ARG A 64 4.77 4.38 -9.06
N ARG A 65 5.78 5.18 -9.41
CA ARG A 65 6.26 5.30 -10.81
C ARG A 65 6.72 3.96 -11.38
N ARG A 66 7.38 3.12 -10.58
CA ARG A 66 7.84 1.79 -11.03
C ARG A 66 6.68 0.81 -11.24
N LEU A 67 5.67 0.85 -10.39
CA LEU A 67 4.46 0.04 -10.55
C LEU A 67 3.69 0.43 -11.81
N GLU A 68 3.47 1.73 -12.01
CA GLU A 68 2.78 2.26 -13.20
C GLU A 68 3.55 1.96 -14.49
N ALA A 69 4.87 2.09 -14.48
CA ALA A 69 5.72 1.68 -15.60
C ALA A 69 5.66 0.16 -15.90
N SER A 70 5.25 -0.64 -14.92
CA SER A 70 5.02 -2.09 -15.07
C SER A 70 3.56 -2.42 -15.44
N GLY A 71 2.74 -1.41 -15.74
CA GLY A 71 1.33 -1.57 -16.10
C GLY A 71 0.39 -1.81 -14.91
N ILE A 72 0.85 -1.56 -13.68
CA ILE A 72 0.04 -1.73 -12.47
C ILE A 72 -0.55 -0.39 -12.08
N ALA A 73 -1.88 -0.31 -12.14
CA ALA A 73 -2.62 0.85 -11.65
C ALA A 73 -2.44 1.00 -10.13
N THR A 74 -2.16 2.23 -9.71
CA THR A 74 -2.08 2.62 -8.30
C THR A 74 -3.15 3.67 -7.98
N TYR A 75 -3.61 3.69 -6.74
CA TYR A 75 -4.65 4.61 -6.28
C TYR A 75 -4.19 5.26 -4.98
N THR A 76 -4.55 6.53 -4.76
CA THR A 76 -4.32 7.18 -3.48
C THR A 76 -5.25 6.58 -2.43
N TYR A 77 -4.72 6.31 -1.24
CA TYR A 77 -5.50 5.89 -0.10
C TYR A 77 -6.01 7.11 0.65
N GLU A 78 -7.32 7.21 0.84
CA GLU A 78 -7.97 8.23 1.64
C GLU A 78 -8.52 7.57 2.92
N PRO A 79 -7.93 7.84 4.11
CA PRO A 79 -8.30 7.17 5.35
C PRO A 79 -9.74 7.41 5.81
N GLU A 80 -10.36 8.49 5.35
CA GLU A 80 -11.73 8.88 5.72
C GLU A 80 -12.76 7.80 5.34
N ASP A 81 -12.50 7.00 4.31
CA ASP A 81 -13.35 5.87 3.93
C ASP A 81 -13.14 4.63 4.82
N ALA A 82 -11.97 4.47 5.43
CA ALA A 82 -11.66 3.35 6.32
C ALA A 82 -12.18 3.56 7.75
N MET A 83 -12.47 4.81 8.13
CA MET A 83 -13.04 5.17 9.43
C MET A 83 -14.58 5.18 9.45
N ARG A 84 -15.24 4.99 8.31
CA ARG A 84 -16.71 4.87 8.30
C ARG A 84 -17.11 3.57 9.01
N PRO A 85 -17.97 3.62 10.04
CA PRO A 85 -18.52 2.41 10.61
C PRO A 85 -19.24 1.64 9.51
N VAL A 86 -18.94 0.35 9.37
CA VAL A 86 -19.75 -0.54 8.55
C VAL A 86 -21.14 -0.53 9.17
N ALA A 87 -22.12 0.05 8.47
CA ALA A 87 -23.50 0.05 8.95
C ALA A 87 -23.95 -1.42 9.16
N PRO A 88 -24.66 -1.71 10.26
CA PRO A 88 -25.12 -3.06 10.58
C PRO A 88 -26.09 -3.63 9.54
#